data_AF-A0A1X7VNN5-F1
#
_entry.id   AF-A0A1X7VNN5-F1
#
_cell.length_a   1.000
_cell.length_b   1.000
_cell.length_c   1.000
_cell.angle_alpha   90.00
_cell.angle_beta   90.00
_cell.angle_gamma   90.00
#
_symmetry.space_group_name_H-M   'P 1'
#
loop_
_entity.id
_entity.type
_entity.pdbx_description
1 polymer ?
#
loop_
_entity_poly.entity_id
_entity_poly.type
_entity_poly.pdbx_seq_one_letter_code
_entity_poly.pdbx_strand_id
1 'polypeptide(L)'
;MVVSCCIVNCTNRAQKGNKQRFYRIPKVIQHLGEQTKDLTERRRAKWLSRINRKDWYPSDHDRVCSDHFLSGKPSSDHLDHDWAPSLKLGYDLDCTDMFKTRERHERLKARCERRHELNDANRMD
;
A
#
# COMPACT_ATOMS: atom_id res chain seq x y z
N MET A 1 1.99 24.38 -9.12
CA MET A 1 1.52 23.76 -7.86
C MET A 1 2.59 22.79 -7.37
N VAL A 2 3.07 22.92 -6.13
CA VAL A 2 4.10 22.04 -5.56
C VAL A 2 3.44 20.78 -5.02
N VAL A 3 3.96 19.60 -5.39
CA VAL A 3 3.49 18.32 -4.84
C VAL A 3 4.08 18.12 -3.45
N SER A 4 3.26 17.80 -2.46
CA SER A 4 3.68 17.51 -1.08
C SER A 4 3.12 16.16 -0.60
N CYS A 5 3.80 15.54 0.35
CA CYS A 5 3.32 14.30 0.97
C CYS A 5 2.11 14.58 1.88
N CYS A 6 1.06 13.74 1.79
CA CYS A 6 -0.14 13.88 2.61
C CYS A 6 -0.06 13.16 3.97
N ILE A 7 0.96 12.32 4.20
CA ILE A 7 1.20 11.65 5.49
C ILE A 7 1.45 12.69 6.58
N VAL A 8 0.85 12.44 7.75
CA VAL A 8 0.98 13.32 8.92
C VAL A 8 2.45 13.49 9.29
N ASN A 9 2.86 14.72 9.61
CA ASN A 9 4.23 15.09 9.97
C ASN A 9 5.30 14.83 8.88
N CYS A 10 4.92 14.49 7.65
CA CYS A 10 5.85 14.38 6.53
C CYS A 10 6.00 15.72 5.81
N THR A 11 7.22 16.27 5.80
CA THR A 11 7.53 17.57 5.18
C THR A 11 8.11 17.44 3.76
N ASN A 12 8.19 16.21 3.23
CA ASN A 12 8.72 15.94 1.89
C ASN A 12 7.88 16.64 0.81
N ARG A 13 8.58 17.39 -0.05
CA ARG A 13 7.99 18.11 -1.20
C ARG A 13 8.76 17.77 -2.47
N ALA A 14 8.04 17.71 -3.58
CA ALA A 14 8.64 17.56 -4.89
C ALA A 14 9.39 18.84 -5.24
N GLN A 15 10.72 18.74 -5.30
CA GLN A 15 11.61 19.81 -5.72
C GLN A 15 12.53 19.28 -6.81
N LYS A 16 13.01 20.18 -7.66
CA LYS A 16 13.98 19.83 -8.71
C LYS A 16 15.25 19.30 -8.03
N GLY A 17 15.62 18.05 -8.34
CA GLY A 17 16.80 17.38 -7.77
C GLY A 17 16.52 16.46 -6.58
N ASN A 18 15.32 16.48 -5.99
CA ASN A 18 14.96 15.51 -4.95
C ASN A 18 14.78 14.11 -5.56
N LYS A 19 15.33 13.10 -4.87
CA LYS A 19 15.26 11.68 -5.30
C LYS A 19 13.93 11.02 -4.93
N GLN A 20 13.15 11.64 -4.05
CA GLN A 20 11.89 11.11 -3.57
C GLN A 20 10.85 11.08 -4.70
N ARG A 21 10.19 9.93 -4.82
CA ARG A 21 9.07 9.75 -5.76
C ARG A 21 7.76 9.99 -5.01
N PHE A 22 6.74 10.46 -5.72
CA PHE A 22 5.44 10.77 -5.14
C PHE A 22 4.36 9.95 -5.84
N TYR A 23 3.62 9.16 -5.06
CA TYR A 23 2.63 8.20 -5.55
C TYR A 23 1.22 8.65 -5.25
N ARG A 24 0.31 8.45 -6.20
CA ARG A 24 -1.11 8.77 -6.05
C ARG A 24 -1.80 7.77 -5.14
N ILE A 25 -2.81 8.24 -4.43
CA ILE A 25 -3.75 7.35 -3.74
C ILE A 25 -4.47 6.51 -4.80
N PRO A 26 -4.52 5.17 -4.66
CA PRO A 26 -5.18 4.28 -5.62
C PRO A 26 -6.64 4.67 -5.85
N LYS A 27 -7.06 4.67 -7.12
CA LYS A 27 -8.47 4.82 -7.50
C LYS A 27 -9.16 3.46 -7.48
N VAL A 28 -10.45 3.47 -7.17
CA VAL A 28 -11.31 2.29 -7.31
C VAL A 28 -11.68 2.14 -8.78
N ILE A 29 -11.46 0.97 -9.35
CA ILE A 29 -11.76 0.69 -10.76
C ILE A 29 -13.01 -0.18 -10.81
N GLN A 30 -14.13 0.41 -11.21
CA GLN A 30 -15.44 -0.26 -11.17
C GLN A 30 -15.77 -1.03 -12.46
N HIS A 31 -15.15 -0.68 -13.60
CA HIS A 31 -15.55 -1.16 -14.92
C HIS A 31 -14.81 -2.43 -15.40
N LEU A 32 -13.81 -2.92 -14.67
CA LEU A 32 -12.99 -4.08 -15.06
C LEU A 32 -13.43 -5.40 -14.38
N GLY A 33 -14.66 -5.45 -13.86
CA GLY A 33 -15.23 -6.62 -13.18
C GLY A 33 -15.11 -6.57 -11.65
N GLU A 34 -15.90 -7.43 -10.99
CA GLU A 34 -16.10 -7.37 -9.53
C GLU A 34 -14.82 -7.67 -8.73
N GLN A 35 -14.01 -8.64 -9.18
CA GLN A 35 -12.75 -8.98 -8.51
C GLN A 35 -11.76 -7.80 -8.50
N THR A 36 -11.64 -7.10 -9.63
CA THR A 36 -10.77 -5.92 -9.75
C THR A 36 -11.28 -4.76 -8.90
N LYS A 37 -12.59 -4.55 -8.89
CA LYS A 37 -13.25 -3.55 -8.06
C LYS A 37 -12.97 -3.81 -6.58
N ASP A 38 -13.26 -5.01 -6.07
CA ASP A 38 -13.01 -5.40 -4.68
C ASP A 38 -11.52 -5.26 -4.30
N LEU A 39 -10.60 -5.68 -5.18
CA LEU A 39 -9.17 -5.53 -4.92
C LEU A 39 -8.73 -4.06 -4.81
N THR A 40 -9.23 -3.20 -5.71
CA THR A 40 -8.89 -1.77 -5.71
C THR A 40 -9.57 -1.00 -4.58
N GLU A 41 -10.78 -1.38 -4.18
CA GLU A 41 -11.47 -0.88 -2.98
C GLU A 41 -10.68 -1.20 -1.73
N ARG A 42 -10.28 -2.47 -1.54
CA ARG A 42 -9.44 -2.89 -0.41
C ARG A 42 -8.11 -2.13 -0.37
N ARG A 43 -7.49 -1.95 -1.54
CA ARG A 43 -6.24 -1.20 -1.64
C ARG A 43 -6.41 0.25 -1.22
N ARG A 44 -7.44 0.93 -1.74
CA ARG A 44 -7.73 2.33 -1.42
C ARG A 44 -8.06 2.48 0.06
N ALA A 45 -8.92 1.60 0.61
CA ALA A 45 -9.27 1.61 2.03
C ALA A 45 -8.02 1.45 2.92
N LYS A 46 -7.12 0.51 2.59
CA LYS A 46 -5.86 0.30 3.33
C LYS A 46 -4.93 1.52 3.24
N TRP A 47 -4.86 2.21 2.11
CA TRP A 47 -4.09 3.45 2.00
C TRP A 47 -4.66 4.56 2.88
N LEU A 48 -5.97 4.76 2.85
CA LEU A 48 -6.63 5.79 3.66
C LEU A 48 -6.49 5.51 5.15
N SER A 49 -6.60 4.23 5.56
CA SER A 49 -6.39 3.85 6.96
C SER A 49 -4.95 4.08 7.42
N ARG A 50 -3.95 3.96 6.54
CA ARG A 50 -2.55 4.24 6.87
C ARG A 50 -2.25 5.73 6.92
N ILE A 51 -2.91 6.55 6.10
CA ILE A 51 -2.77 8.01 6.15
C ILE A 51 -3.38 8.55 7.45
N ASN A 52 -4.50 7.98 7.90
CA ASN A 52 -5.14 8.24 9.20
C ASN A 52 -5.23 9.72 9.61
N ARG A 53 -5.53 10.60 8.64
CA ARG A 53 -5.58 12.04 8.87
C ARG A 53 -7.01 12.46 9.24
N LYS A 54 -7.17 13.11 10.39
CA LYS A 54 -8.46 13.67 10.84
C LYS A 54 -8.90 14.82 9.94
N ASP A 55 -10.22 14.93 9.75
CA ASP A 55 -10.89 16.02 9.00
C ASP A 55 -10.31 16.25 7.60
N TRP A 56 -9.84 15.18 6.96
CA TRP A 56 -9.21 15.22 5.64
C TRP A 56 -9.86 14.23 4.69
N TYR A 57 -10.09 14.68 3.47
CA TYR A 57 -10.64 13.89 2.39
C TYR A 57 -9.62 13.75 1.26
N PRO A 58 -9.40 12.53 0.74
CA PRO A 58 -8.42 12.27 -0.30
C PRO A 58 -8.82 12.93 -1.63
N SER A 59 -7.98 13.85 -2.09
CA SER A 59 -8.03 14.49 -3.41
C SER A 59 -7.18 13.75 -4.44
N ASP A 60 -7.50 13.96 -5.72
CA ASP A 60 -6.71 13.48 -6.86
C ASP A 60 -5.29 14.07 -6.90
N HIS A 61 -5.02 15.12 -6.13
CA HIS A 61 -3.71 15.76 -5.99
C HIS A 61 -2.89 15.25 -4.80
N ASP A 62 -3.48 14.51 -3.87
CA ASP A 62 -2.76 13.98 -2.72
C ASP A 62 -1.76 12.91 -3.13
N ARG A 63 -0.58 12.94 -2.50
CA ARG A 63 0.51 12.03 -2.79
C ARG A 63 1.16 11.51 -1.51
N VAL A 64 1.67 10.29 -1.58
CA VAL A 64 2.54 9.71 -0.56
C VAL A 64 3.95 9.58 -1.15
N CYS A 65 4.98 10.03 -0.45
CA CYS A 65 6.35 9.91 -0.94
C CYS A 65 6.94 8.50 -0.76
N SER A 66 8.00 8.20 -1.51
CA SER A 66 8.72 6.91 -1.50
C SER A 66 9.16 6.44 -0.12
N ASP A 67 9.48 7.36 0.79
CA ASP A 67 10.02 7.04 2.12
C ASP A 67 9.06 6.27 3.02
N HIS A 68 7.79 6.17 2.64
CA HIS A 68 6.76 5.42 3.37
C HIS A 68 6.62 3.96 2.92
N PHE A 69 7.44 3.52 1.97
CA PHE A 69 7.51 2.17 1.42
C PHE A 69 8.92 1.59 1.63
N LEU A 70 9.01 0.29 1.93
CA LEU A 70 10.28 -0.42 2.14
C LEU A 70 11.14 -0.42 0.87
N SER A 71 10.55 -0.73 -0.29
CA SER A 71 11.22 -0.69 -1.60
C SER A 71 11.25 0.71 -2.24
N GLY A 72 10.74 1.72 -1.53
CA GLY A 72 10.61 3.08 -2.05
C GLY A 72 9.50 3.28 -3.08
N LYS A 73 8.66 2.26 -3.34
CA LYS A 73 7.52 2.34 -4.26
C LYS A 73 6.37 1.42 -3.80
N PRO A 74 5.12 1.71 -4.17
CA PRO A 74 4.02 0.82 -3.87
C PRO A 74 4.02 -0.42 -4.77
N SER A 75 3.82 -1.60 -4.19
CA SER A 75 3.72 -2.87 -4.92
C SER A 75 2.35 -3.03 -5.58
N SER A 76 2.29 -3.74 -6.72
CA SER A 76 1.03 -4.15 -7.35
C SER A 76 0.43 -5.37 -6.68
N ASP A 77 1.25 -6.20 -6.04
CA ASP A 77 0.80 -7.38 -5.33
C ASP A 77 0.21 -7.01 -3.98
N HIS A 78 -0.99 -7.51 -3.72
CA HIS A 78 -1.74 -7.32 -2.48
C HIS A 78 -1.16 -8.02 -1.25
N LEU A 79 -0.32 -9.03 -1.47
CA LEU A 79 0.37 -9.72 -0.39
C LEU A 79 1.58 -8.93 0.11
N ASP A 80 2.21 -8.15 -0.76
CA ASP A 80 3.42 -7.39 -0.47
C ASP A 80 3.20 -6.33 0.65
N HIS A 81 4.22 -6.14 1.49
CA HIS A 81 4.24 -5.09 2.51
C HIS A 81 4.08 -3.69 1.92
N ASP A 82 4.62 -3.46 0.73
CA ASP A 82 4.56 -2.19 0.01
C ASP A 82 3.25 -2.00 -0.76
N TRP A 83 2.27 -2.91 -0.63
CA TRP A 83 0.95 -2.70 -1.20
C TRP A 83 0.28 -1.41 -0.68
N ALA A 84 0.61 -1.02 0.55
CA ALA A 84 0.22 0.22 1.20
C ALA A 84 1.40 0.84 1.98
N PRO A 85 1.37 2.17 2.23
CA PRO A 85 2.38 2.83 3.06
C PRO A 85 2.44 2.19 4.44
N SER A 86 3.64 1.92 4.95
CA SER A 86 3.84 1.25 6.24
C SER A 86 4.88 1.89 7.13
N LEU A 87 5.75 2.75 6.58
CA LEU A 87 6.83 3.40 7.32
C LEU A 87 6.52 4.86 7.60
N LYS A 88 7.04 5.39 8.73
CA LYS A 88 7.04 6.82 9.06
C LYS A 88 5.66 7.49 8.92
N LEU A 89 4.61 6.85 9.43
CA LEU A 89 3.22 7.31 9.22
C LEU A 89 2.83 8.55 10.05
N GLY A 90 3.72 9.05 10.90
CA GLY A 90 3.48 10.22 11.75
C GLY A 90 2.70 9.94 13.03
N TYR A 91 2.42 8.67 13.31
CA TYR A 91 1.86 8.14 14.55
C TYR A 91 2.42 6.74 14.79
N ASP A 92 2.47 6.34 16.06
CA ASP A 92 2.85 4.99 16.42
C ASP A 92 1.71 4.03 16.07
N LEU A 93 2.01 3.08 15.18
CA LEU A 93 1.23 1.86 15.12
C LEU A 93 1.60 1.08 16.38
N ASP A 94 0.61 0.75 17.21
CA ASP A 94 0.84 -0.10 18.38
C ASP A 94 1.70 -1.31 17.97
N CYS A 95 2.71 -1.67 18.76
CA CYS A 95 3.69 -2.69 18.36
C CYS A 95 2.98 -4.01 18.01
N THR A 96 1.87 -4.29 18.69
CA THR A 96 1.02 -5.45 18.42
C THR A 96 0.45 -5.45 17.00
N ASP A 97 0.12 -4.28 16.44
CA ASP A 97 -0.45 -4.16 15.10
C ASP A 97 0.61 -4.35 14.00
N MET A 98 1.85 -3.92 14.25
CA MET A 98 2.98 -4.23 13.37
C MET A 98 3.30 -5.74 13.35
N PHE A 99 3.38 -6.39 14.51
CA PHE A 99 3.59 -7.85 14.59
C PHE A 99 2.44 -8.64 13.94
N LYS A 100 1.18 -8.26 14.20
CA LYS A 100 -0.01 -8.86 13.56
C LYS A 100 -0.01 -8.70 12.04
N THR A 101 0.38 -7.52 11.54
CA THR A 101 0.48 -7.27 10.09
C THR A 101 1.52 -8.20 9.45
N ARG A 102 2.70 -8.35 10.07
CA ARG A 102 3.76 -9.24 9.61
C ARG A 102 3.33 -10.70 9.62
N GLU A 103 2.78 -11.18 10.73
CA GLU A 103 2.34 -12.57 10.88
C GLU A 103 1.22 -12.92 9.88
N ARG A 104 0.29 -11.97 9.63
CA ARG A 104 -0.75 -12.14 8.61
C ARG A 104 -0.15 -12.24 7.21
N HIS A 105 0.86 -11.44 6.90
CA HIS A 105 1.56 -11.51 5.61
C HIS A 105 2.25 -12.86 5.42
N GLU A 106 3.02 -13.32 6.42
CA GLU A 106 3.69 -14.63 6.38
C GLU A 106 2.68 -15.77 6.16
N ARG A 107 1.53 -15.73 6.85
CA ARG A 107 0.44 -16.71 6.68
C ARG A 107 -0.19 -16.70 5.29
N LEU A 108 -0.37 -15.52 4.69
CA LEU A 108 -0.93 -15.41 3.34
C LEU A 108 0.08 -15.87 2.27
N LYS A 109 1.36 -15.53 2.44
CA LYS A 109 2.44 -15.97 1.56
C LYS A 109 2.50 -17.51 1.50
N ALA A 110 2.50 -18.18 2.66
CA ALA A 110 2.49 -19.64 2.75
C ALA A 110 1.22 -20.29 2.15
N ARG A 111 0.09 -19.58 2.08
CA ARG A 111 -1.12 -20.07 1.37
C ARG A 111 -1.00 -19.92 -0.15
N CYS A 112 -0.30 -18.90 -0.62
CA CYS A 112 -0.09 -18.69 -2.04
C CYS A 112 0.93 -19.68 -2.59
N GLU A 113 2.03 -19.91 -1.88
CA GLU A 113 3.06 -20.91 -2.22
C GLU A 113 2.47 -22.32 -2.34
N ARG A 114 1.74 -22.80 -1.33
CA ARG A 114 1.06 -24.12 -1.38
C ARG A 114 0.10 -24.27 -2.55
N ARG A 115 -0.61 -23.20 -2.93
CA ARG A 115 -1.53 -23.24 -4.07
C ARG A 115 -0.77 -23.32 -5.39
N HIS A 116 0.37 -22.64 -5.49
CA HIS A 116 1.25 -22.71 -6.65
C HIS A 116 1.82 -24.12 -6.80
N GLU A 117 2.34 -24.71 -5.70
CA GLU A 117 2.84 -26.09 -5.68
C GLU A 117 1.79 -27.12 -6.11
N LEU A 118 0.55 -27.00 -5.63
CA LEU A 118 -0.56 -27.88 -6.05
C LEU A 118 -0.91 -27.72 -7.53
N ASN A 119 -0.89 -26.48 -8.04
CA ASN A 119 -1.14 -26.21 -9.45
C ASN A 119 -0.01 -26.72 -10.35
N ASP A 120 1.24 -26.65 -9.89
CA ASP A 120 2.41 -27.18 -10.61
C ASP A 120 2.40 -28.72 -10.62
N ALA A 121 2.04 -29.36 -9.50
CA ALA A 121 1.90 -30.80 -9.41
C ALA A 121 0.82 -31.33 -10.37
N ASN A 122 -0.35 -30.67 -10.42
CA ASN A 122 -1.43 -31.03 -11.35
C ASN A 122 -1.12 -30.77 -12.83
N ARG A 123 -0.01 -30.10 -13.16
CA ARG A 123 0.39 -29.80 -14.55
C ARG A 123 1.42 -30.81 -15.09
N MET A 124 1.98 -31.64 -14.22
CA MET A 124 3.00 -32.64 -14.56
C MET A 124 2.43 -34.05 -14.76
N ASP A 125 1.13 -34.25 -14.48
CA ASP A 125 0.31 -35.40 -14.88
C ASP A 125 -0.46 -35.09 -16.18
#